data_AF-A0A966QG08-F1
#
_entry.id   AF-A0A966QG08-F1
#
_cell.length_a   1.000
_cell.length_b   1.000
_cell.length_c   1.000
_cell.angle_alpha   90.00
_cell.angle_beta   90.00
_cell.angle_gamma   90.00
#
_symmetry.space_group_name_H-M   'P 1'
#
loop_
_entity.id
_entity.type
_entity.pdbx_description
1 polymer ?
#
loop_
_entity_poly.entity_id
_entity_poly.type
_entity_poly.pdbx_seq_one_letter_code
_entity_poly.pdbx_strand_id
1 'polypeptide(L)'
;MELPLDHFRLLGVSPVANTEVVLRTLQQRLDRGPGPGFTAEALQARAELLRASADLLGDPKRRQDYECLLTEQANEGAGTLPALEVSSALEVGALLLLMESGQAAEAFEGASRSLQPPQAPALGSGREADLTLLAALACRQGGQERQRQKLFESAAQLLQQGIQLLQRMGQQLEKRFELETDLQGLLPYRVLDLISRDLADGQARELGINLLIELISRRGGLDGEQDPNFPQEAFQAFFQQIRTFLTVQEQIDLFLRWS
;
A
#
# COMPACT_ATOMS: atom_id res chain seq x y z
N MET A 1 -11.00 7.38 -16.33
CA MET A 1 -10.12 6.37 -15.71
C MET A 1 -11.01 5.30 -15.15
N GLU A 2 -10.58 4.05 -15.23
CA GLU A 2 -11.32 2.93 -14.67
C GLU A 2 -10.90 2.72 -13.21
N LEU A 3 -11.87 2.84 -12.31
CA LEU A 3 -11.70 2.58 -10.88
C LEU A 3 -12.22 1.16 -10.60
N PRO A 4 -11.40 0.22 -10.08
CA PRO A 4 -11.81 -1.18 -9.86
C PRO A 4 -12.68 -1.33 -8.60
N LEU A 5 -13.80 -0.61 -8.59
CA LEU A 5 -14.81 -0.57 -7.54
C LEU A 5 -16.19 -0.47 -8.18
N ASP A 6 -17.16 -1.13 -7.58
CA ASP A 6 -18.58 -0.85 -7.80
C ASP A 6 -19.11 0.25 -6.84
N HIS A 7 -20.32 0.74 -7.09
CA HIS A 7 -20.94 1.79 -6.26
C HIS A 7 -21.15 1.36 -4.80
N PHE A 8 -21.39 0.07 -4.52
CA PHE A 8 -21.56 -0.42 -3.15
C PHE A 8 -20.24 -0.39 -2.39
N ARG A 9 -19.16 -0.88 -2.99
CA ARG A 9 -17.81 -0.87 -2.42
C ARG A 9 -17.24 0.53 -2.29
N LEU A 10 -17.48 1.42 -3.26
CA LEU A 10 -17.07 2.83 -3.19
C LEU A 10 -17.70 3.52 -1.98
N LEU A 11 -19.01 3.31 -1.77
CA LEU A 11 -19.72 3.90 -0.64
C LEU A 11 -19.41 3.19 0.69
N GLY A 12 -19.05 1.91 0.65
CA GLY A 12 -18.78 1.07 1.81
C GLY A 12 -20.05 0.42 2.39
N VAL A 13 -21.02 0.09 1.54
CA VAL A 13 -22.29 -0.55 1.92
C VAL A 13 -22.40 -1.96 1.34
N SER A 14 -23.19 -2.82 1.98
CA SER A 14 -23.51 -4.14 1.44
C SER A 14 -24.56 -4.03 0.31
N PRO A 15 -24.55 -4.92 -0.70
CA PRO A 15 -25.61 -4.97 -1.72
C PRO A 15 -27.03 -5.16 -1.18
N VAL A 16 -27.19 -5.66 0.06
CA VAL A 16 -28.50 -5.79 0.72
C VAL A 16 -28.92 -4.56 1.53
N ALA A 17 -28.09 -3.51 1.60
CA ALA A 17 -28.38 -2.31 2.38
C ALA A 17 -29.60 -1.56 1.82
N ASN A 18 -30.50 -1.06 2.67
CA ASN A 18 -31.62 -0.22 2.23
C ASN A 18 -31.19 1.25 2.03
N THR A 19 -32.09 2.08 1.48
CA THR A 19 -31.83 3.51 1.21
C THR A 19 -31.44 4.29 2.47
N GLU A 20 -32.02 3.99 3.62
CA GLU A 20 -31.68 4.64 4.89
C GLU A 20 -30.22 4.36 5.30
N VAL A 21 -29.77 3.11 5.17
CA VAL A 21 -28.38 2.72 5.44
C VAL A 21 -27.43 3.39 4.44
N VAL A 22 -27.80 3.48 3.17
CA VAL A 22 -27.03 4.20 2.13
C VAL A 22 -26.82 5.66 2.53
N LEU A 23 -27.89 6.39 2.85
CA LEU A 23 -27.83 7.81 3.23
C LEU A 23 -27.07 8.04 4.55
N ARG A 24 -27.27 7.17 5.54
CA ARG A 24 -26.52 7.23 6.80
C ARG A 24 -25.03 7.01 6.57
N THR A 25 -24.67 6.03 5.74
CA THR A 25 -23.27 5.74 5.42
C THR A 25 -22.64 6.88 4.64
N LEU A 26 -23.35 7.47 3.68
CA LEU A 26 -22.93 8.69 2.99
C LEU A 26 -22.58 9.78 3.99
N GLN A 27 -23.50 10.13 4.90
CA GLN A 27 -23.26 11.19 5.88
C GLN A 27 -22.02 10.91 6.73
N GLN A 28 -21.86 9.68 7.24
CA GLN A 28 -20.68 9.29 8.01
C GLN A 28 -19.37 9.42 7.21
N ARG A 29 -19.39 9.08 5.92
CA ARG A 29 -18.24 9.17 5.02
C ARG A 29 -17.92 10.61 4.62
N LEU A 30 -18.91 11.50 4.57
CA LEU A 30 -18.72 12.94 4.38
C LEU A 30 -18.13 13.60 5.64
N ASP A 31 -18.59 13.20 6.82
CA ASP A 31 -18.09 13.71 8.10
C ASP A 31 -16.67 13.21 8.42
N ARG A 32 -16.33 12.00 7.93
CA ARG A 32 -15.00 11.38 8.07
C ARG A 32 -14.22 11.52 6.77
N GLY A 33 -13.57 12.67 6.61
CA GLY A 33 -12.61 12.90 5.54
C GLY A 33 -11.34 12.03 5.69
N PRO A 34 -10.55 11.91 4.62
CA PRO A 34 -9.20 11.36 4.71
C PRO A 34 -8.34 12.22 5.65
N GLY A 35 -7.15 11.72 6.01
CA GLY A 35 -6.21 12.44 6.88
C GLY A 35 -5.90 13.87 6.40
N PRO A 36 -5.33 14.72 7.27
CA PRO A 36 -5.03 16.11 6.91
C PRO A 36 -4.02 16.19 5.75
N GLY A 37 -4.04 17.33 5.04
CA GLY A 37 -3.05 17.66 4.01
C GLY A 37 -3.59 17.67 2.58
N PHE A 38 -4.79 17.12 2.34
CA PHE A 38 -5.46 17.23 1.05
C PHE A 38 -6.08 18.61 0.83
N THR A 39 -6.08 19.05 -0.43
CA THR A 39 -6.75 20.28 -0.87
C THR A 39 -8.28 20.17 -0.78
N ALA A 40 -8.96 21.32 -0.75
CA ALA A 40 -10.42 21.35 -0.75
C ALA A 40 -10.99 20.73 -2.04
N GLU A 41 -10.31 20.89 -3.17
CA GLU A 41 -10.66 20.33 -4.46
C GLU A 41 -10.64 18.79 -4.43
N ALA A 42 -9.60 18.19 -3.87
CA ALA A 42 -9.52 16.73 -3.71
C ALA A 42 -10.62 16.19 -2.79
N LEU A 43 -10.90 16.88 -1.68
CA LEU A 43 -11.97 16.50 -0.75
C LEU A 43 -13.35 16.63 -1.39
N GLN A 44 -13.57 17.67 -2.19
CA GLN A 44 -14.82 17.87 -2.92
C GLN A 44 -15.00 16.80 -4.00
N ALA A 45 -13.94 16.44 -4.74
CA ALA A 45 -13.98 15.36 -5.72
C ALA A 45 -14.37 14.02 -5.08
N ARG A 46 -13.80 13.70 -3.90
CA ARG A 46 -14.20 12.54 -3.10
C ARG A 46 -15.67 12.60 -2.70
N ALA A 47 -16.13 13.74 -2.20
CA ALA A 47 -17.52 13.92 -1.78
C ALA A 47 -18.52 13.79 -2.94
N GLU A 48 -18.16 14.28 -4.13
CA GLU A 48 -18.97 14.16 -5.34
C GLU A 48 -19.18 12.70 -5.74
N LEU A 49 -18.12 11.89 -5.77
CA LEU A 49 -18.21 10.46 -6.09
C LEU A 49 -19.06 9.68 -5.07
N LEU A 50 -18.94 10.01 -3.79
CA LEU A 50 -19.77 9.42 -2.73
C LEU A 50 -21.25 9.77 -2.91
N ARG A 51 -21.56 11.05 -3.17
CA ARG A 51 -22.94 11.51 -3.41
C ARG A 51 -23.53 10.86 -4.65
N ALA A 52 -22.81 10.85 -5.77
CA ALA A 52 -23.26 10.24 -7.03
C ALA A 52 -23.58 8.75 -6.85
N SER A 53 -22.76 8.03 -6.08
CA SER A 53 -23.00 6.61 -5.78
C SER A 53 -24.21 6.41 -4.86
N ALA A 54 -24.36 7.25 -3.83
CA ALA A 54 -25.52 7.20 -2.95
C ALA A 54 -26.83 7.58 -3.67
N ASP A 55 -26.79 8.54 -4.59
CA ASP A 55 -27.95 8.93 -5.41
C ASP A 55 -28.41 7.79 -6.32
N LEU A 56 -27.46 7.06 -6.92
CA LEU A 56 -27.76 5.87 -7.72
C LEU A 56 -28.33 4.75 -6.85
N LEU A 57 -27.71 4.46 -5.71
CA LEU A 57 -28.13 3.38 -4.80
C LEU A 57 -29.38 3.69 -4.00
N GLY A 58 -29.76 4.97 -3.89
CA GLY A 58 -30.94 5.44 -3.20
C GLY A 58 -32.21 5.41 -4.06
N ASP A 59 -32.06 5.49 -5.39
CA ASP A 59 -33.17 5.37 -6.36
C ASP A 59 -33.48 3.88 -6.62
N PRO A 60 -34.70 3.40 -6.30
CA PRO A 60 -35.04 1.98 -6.43
C PRO A 60 -34.89 1.44 -7.85
N LYS A 61 -35.23 2.24 -8.87
CA LYS A 61 -35.20 1.80 -10.26
C LYS A 61 -33.75 1.78 -10.77
N ARG A 62 -33.01 2.86 -10.56
CA ARG A 62 -31.60 2.95 -11.00
C ARG A 62 -30.74 1.91 -10.30
N ARG A 63 -31.01 1.62 -9.03
CA ARG A 63 -30.33 0.55 -8.29
C ARG A 63 -30.64 -0.82 -8.88
N GLN A 64 -31.91 -1.13 -9.13
CA GLN A 64 -32.30 -2.41 -9.73
C GLN A 64 -31.62 -2.60 -11.10
N ASP A 65 -31.65 -1.58 -11.95
CA ASP A 65 -30.98 -1.61 -13.25
C ASP A 65 -29.47 -1.87 -13.09
N TYR A 66 -28.84 -1.24 -12.11
CA TYR A 66 -27.41 -1.44 -11.79
C TYR A 66 -27.09 -2.85 -11.26
N GLU A 67 -27.92 -3.40 -10.38
CA GLU A 67 -27.77 -4.77 -9.86
C GLU A 67 -27.90 -5.82 -10.97
N CYS A 68 -28.81 -5.60 -11.94
CA CYS A 68 -28.90 -6.42 -13.14
C CYS A 68 -27.60 -6.36 -13.96
N LEU A 69 -27.07 -5.16 -14.23
CA LEU A 69 -25.80 -4.98 -14.95
C LEU A 69 -24.63 -5.70 -14.26
N LEU A 70 -24.52 -5.59 -12.94
CA LEU A 70 -23.48 -6.31 -12.18
C LEU A 70 -23.62 -7.84 -12.30
N THR A 71 -24.86 -8.34 -12.31
CA THR A 71 -25.13 -9.78 -12.45
C THR A 71 -24.80 -10.28 -13.84
N GLU A 72 -25.11 -9.50 -14.89
CA GLU A 72 -24.74 -9.79 -16.28
C GLU A 72 -23.22 -9.84 -16.44
N GLN A 73 -22.51 -8.83 -15.95
CA GLN A 73 -21.03 -8.78 -15.98
C GLN A 73 -20.38 -9.95 -15.25
N ALA A 74 -20.92 -10.37 -14.10
CA ALA A 74 -20.43 -11.52 -13.36
C ALA A 74 -20.61 -12.84 -14.13
N ASN A 75 -21.67 -12.97 -14.93
CA ASN A 75 -21.96 -14.15 -15.74
C ASN A 75 -21.10 -14.23 -17.01
N GLU A 76 -20.62 -13.10 -17.53
CA GLU A 76 -19.74 -13.02 -18.71
C GLU A 76 -18.30 -13.54 -18.44
N GLY A 77 -18.02 -14.00 -17.22
CA GLY A 77 -16.86 -14.85 -16.92
C GLY A 77 -15.51 -14.12 -16.89
N ALA A 78 -15.49 -12.81 -17.06
CA ALA A 78 -14.31 -12.01 -16.75
C ALA A 78 -14.30 -11.78 -15.24
N GLY A 79 -13.37 -12.38 -14.51
CA GLY A 79 -13.11 -12.09 -13.09
C GLY A 79 -12.63 -10.65 -12.82
N THR A 80 -13.04 -9.71 -13.66
CA THR A 80 -12.77 -8.29 -13.59
C THR A 80 -13.78 -7.68 -12.64
N LEU A 81 -13.28 -6.98 -11.62
CA LEU A 81 -14.12 -6.17 -10.75
C LEU A 81 -14.90 -5.17 -11.61
N PRO A 82 -16.15 -4.81 -11.24
CA PRO A 82 -16.87 -3.74 -11.89
C PRO A 82 -16.01 -2.49 -11.87
N ALA A 83 -15.79 -1.90 -13.05
CA ALA A 83 -14.96 -0.72 -13.19
C ALA A 83 -15.86 0.52 -13.33
N LEU A 84 -15.76 1.44 -12.38
CA LEU A 84 -16.41 2.74 -12.48
C LEU A 84 -15.60 3.66 -13.38
N GLU A 85 -16.24 4.20 -14.40
CA GLU A 85 -15.67 5.26 -15.22
C GLU A 85 -15.70 6.58 -14.47
N VAL A 86 -14.51 7.11 -14.20
CA VAL A 86 -14.34 8.37 -13.47
C VAL A 86 -13.67 9.40 -14.35
N SER A 87 -14.21 10.62 -14.37
CA SER A 87 -13.62 11.76 -15.08
C SER A 87 -12.25 12.12 -14.50
N SER A 88 -11.36 12.66 -15.33
CA SER A 88 -10.02 13.08 -14.88
C SER A 88 -10.05 14.14 -13.77
N ALA A 89 -11.11 14.95 -13.71
CA ALA A 89 -11.31 15.94 -12.65
C ALA A 89 -11.54 15.32 -11.27
N LEU A 90 -12.05 14.08 -11.21
CA LEU A 90 -12.37 13.37 -9.97
C LEU A 90 -11.33 12.31 -9.59
N GLU A 91 -10.23 12.20 -10.34
CA GLU A 91 -9.21 11.15 -10.18
C GLU A 91 -8.65 11.05 -8.75
N VAL A 92 -8.27 12.18 -8.14
CA VAL A 92 -7.71 12.18 -6.77
C VAL A 92 -8.75 11.64 -5.78
N GLY A 93 -10.01 12.06 -5.91
CA GLY A 93 -11.12 11.57 -5.10
C GLY A 93 -11.36 10.07 -5.31
N ALA A 94 -11.25 9.59 -6.55
CA ALA A 94 -11.42 8.18 -6.90
C ALA A 94 -10.33 7.30 -6.26
N LEU A 95 -9.07 7.72 -6.37
CA LEU A 95 -7.95 6.98 -5.78
C LEU A 95 -7.95 7.04 -4.25
N LEU A 96 -8.43 8.13 -3.64
CA LEU A 96 -8.70 8.19 -2.20
C LEU A 96 -9.72 7.12 -1.79
N LEU A 97 -10.83 7.02 -2.52
CA LEU A 97 -11.86 6.02 -2.25
C LEU A 97 -11.36 4.60 -2.47
N LEU A 98 -10.46 4.41 -3.45
CA LEU A 98 -9.78 3.13 -3.68
C LEU A 98 -8.97 2.70 -2.46
N MET A 99 -8.12 3.60 -1.95
CA MET A 99 -7.31 3.36 -0.75
C MET A 99 -8.20 3.06 0.47
N GLU A 100 -9.27 3.85 0.67
CA GLU A 100 -10.21 3.67 1.77
C GLU A 100 -11.01 2.35 1.69
N SER A 101 -11.19 1.80 0.49
CA SER A 101 -11.83 0.50 0.26
C SER A 101 -10.93 -0.70 0.57
N GLY A 102 -9.69 -0.45 1.00
CA GLY A 102 -8.68 -1.48 1.28
C GLY A 102 -7.74 -1.79 0.10
N GLN A 103 -7.93 -1.16 -1.06
CA GLN A 103 -7.11 -1.34 -2.26
C GLN A 103 -5.96 -0.30 -2.31
N ALA A 104 -5.14 -0.30 -1.26
CA ALA A 104 -4.10 0.72 -1.08
C ALA A 104 -2.94 0.58 -2.08
N ALA A 105 -2.57 -0.65 -2.46
CA ALA A 105 -1.50 -0.86 -3.44
C ALA A 105 -1.90 -0.34 -4.82
N GLU A 106 -3.14 -0.61 -5.24
CA GLU A 106 -3.73 -0.16 -6.49
C GLU A 106 -3.90 1.38 -6.50
N ALA A 107 -4.27 1.97 -5.36
CA ALA A 107 -4.31 3.43 -5.21
C ALA A 107 -2.92 4.05 -5.34
N PHE A 108 -1.89 3.43 -4.78
CA PHE A 108 -0.50 3.86 -4.94
C PHE A 108 -0.05 3.78 -6.40
N GLU A 109 -0.35 2.68 -7.10
CA GLU A 109 -0.04 2.52 -8.52
C GLU A 109 -0.77 3.55 -9.39
N GLY A 110 -2.05 3.81 -9.09
CA GLY A 110 -2.83 4.87 -9.72
C GLY A 110 -2.18 6.24 -9.54
N ALA A 111 -1.91 6.64 -8.30
CA ALA A 111 -1.28 7.93 -8.00
C ALA A 111 0.12 8.05 -8.64
N SER A 112 0.90 6.97 -8.63
CA SER A 112 2.23 6.91 -9.23
C SER A 112 2.19 7.11 -10.75
N ARG A 113 1.17 6.58 -11.42
CA ARG A 113 0.95 6.79 -12.87
C ARG A 113 0.51 8.22 -13.15
N SER A 114 -0.40 8.77 -12.35
CA SER A 114 -0.89 10.15 -12.52
C SER A 114 0.20 11.21 -12.27
N LEU A 115 1.25 10.86 -11.52
CA LEU A 115 2.44 11.71 -11.32
C LEU A 115 3.47 11.60 -12.46
N GLN A 116 3.24 10.74 -13.46
CA GLN A 116 4.17 10.53 -14.59
C GLN A 116 3.62 11.08 -15.91
N PRO A 117 4.49 11.47 -16.86
CA PRO A 117 4.07 11.84 -18.21
C PRO A 117 3.28 10.70 -18.89
N PRO A 118 2.26 11.00 -19.70
CA PRO A 118 1.88 12.32 -20.21
C PRO A 118 0.85 13.07 -19.34
N GLN A 119 0.37 12.48 -18.25
CA GLN A 119 -0.72 13.02 -17.43
C GLN A 119 -0.24 13.77 -16.17
N ALA A 120 1.08 13.91 -16.02
CA ALA A 120 1.71 14.57 -14.89
C ALA A 120 1.09 15.96 -14.63
N PRO A 121 0.70 16.25 -13.38
CA PRO A 121 0.22 17.57 -13.00
C PRO A 121 1.32 18.62 -13.15
N ALA A 122 0.91 19.90 -13.20
CA ALA A 122 1.88 20.99 -13.18
C ALA A 122 2.66 20.99 -11.85
N LEU A 123 3.98 21.22 -11.93
CA LEU A 123 4.85 21.32 -10.77
C LEU A 123 4.35 22.42 -9.82
N GLY A 124 4.25 22.10 -8.53
CA GLY A 124 3.73 22.95 -7.47
C GLY A 124 2.20 23.07 -7.42
N SER A 125 1.45 22.35 -8.27
CA SER A 125 -0.01 22.41 -8.25
C SER A 125 -0.61 21.63 -7.08
N GLY A 126 -1.83 22.01 -6.67
CA GLY A 126 -2.58 21.28 -5.64
C GLY A 126 -2.76 19.79 -5.98
N ARG A 127 -3.06 19.48 -7.25
CA ARG A 127 -3.18 18.09 -7.72
C ARG A 127 -1.88 17.30 -7.59
N GLU A 128 -0.72 17.91 -7.84
CA GLU A 128 0.57 17.26 -7.61
C GLU A 128 0.80 16.97 -6.12
N ALA A 129 0.52 17.94 -5.25
CA ALA A 129 0.65 17.79 -3.82
C ALA A 129 -0.28 16.69 -3.26
N ASP A 130 -1.53 16.68 -3.72
CA ASP A 130 -2.53 15.67 -3.32
C ASP A 130 -2.16 14.27 -3.80
N LEU A 131 -1.76 14.11 -5.07
CA LEU A 131 -1.33 12.82 -5.60
C LEU A 131 -0.08 12.31 -4.89
N THR A 132 0.86 13.20 -4.55
CA THR A 132 2.08 12.83 -3.83
C THR A 132 1.78 12.40 -2.39
N LEU A 133 0.90 13.12 -1.69
CA LEU A 133 0.44 12.73 -0.35
C LEU A 133 -0.32 11.40 -0.39
N LEU A 134 -1.26 11.24 -1.33
CA LEU A 134 -2.00 10.01 -1.54
C LEU A 134 -1.06 8.83 -1.81
N ALA A 135 -0.07 9.00 -2.70
CA ALA A 135 0.92 7.96 -2.97
C ALA A 135 1.67 7.55 -1.70
N ALA A 136 2.08 8.51 -0.88
CA ALA A 136 2.76 8.22 0.40
C ALA A 136 1.88 7.39 1.35
N LEU A 137 0.62 7.83 1.56
CA LEU A 137 -0.31 7.16 2.46
C LEU A 137 -0.71 5.76 1.96
N ALA A 138 -1.01 5.65 0.66
CA ALA A 138 -1.39 4.41 0.01
C ALA A 138 -0.23 3.39 0.01
N CYS A 139 0.99 3.84 -0.27
CA CYS A 139 2.19 3.02 -0.15
C CYS A 139 2.37 2.46 1.26
N ARG A 140 2.24 3.33 2.28
CA ARG A 140 2.37 2.91 3.68
C ARG A 140 1.31 1.88 4.07
N GLN A 141 0.05 2.16 3.75
CA GLN A 141 -1.07 1.26 4.06
C GLN A 141 -0.93 -0.09 3.32
N GLY A 142 -0.52 -0.07 2.04
CA GLY A 142 -0.27 -1.30 1.28
C GLY A 142 0.91 -2.11 1.83
N GLY A 143 1.96 -1.44 2.29
CA GLY A 143 3.10 -2.09 2.95
C GLY A 143 2.69 -2.76 4.26
N GLN A 144 1.93 -2.06 5.10
CA GLN A 144 1.39 -2.61 6.35
C GLN A 144 0.46 -3.80 6.11
N GLU A 145 -0.39 -3.76 5.08
CA GLU A 145 -1.28 -4.87 4.76
C GLU A 145 -0.49 -6.11 4.32
N ARG A 146 0.50 -5.96 3.44
CA ARG A 146 1.40 -7.06 3.05
C ARG A 146 2.18 -7.62 4.23
N GLN A 147 2.62 -6.75 5.15
CA GLN A 147 3.26 -7.17 6.40
C GLN A 147 2.34 -8.03 7.28
N ARG A 148 1.06 -7.64 7.44
CA ARG A 148 0.07 -8.46 8.18
C ARG A 148 -0.12 -9.83 7.56
N GLN A 149 -0.03 -9.92 6.24
CA GLN A 149 -0.09 -11.16 5.47
C GLN A 149 1.24 -11.93 5.44
N LYS A 150 2.28 -11.46 6.15
CA LYS A 150 3.64 -12.03 6.19
C LYS A 150 4.37 -12.02 4.84
N LEU A 151 3.93 -11.18 3.91
CA LEU A 151 4.57 -10.96 2.61
C LEU A 151 5.66 -9.90 2.74
N PHE A 152 6.68 -10.17 3.58
CA PHE A 152 7.65 -9.16 4.01
C PHE A 152 8.48 -8.59 2.85
N GLU A 153 8.93 -9.44 1.92
CA GLU A 153 9.68 -8.97 0.76
C GLU A 153 8.82 -8.09 -0.15
N SER A 154 7.56 -8.48 -0.39
CA SER A 154 6.63 -7.68 -1.19
C SER A 154 6.29 -6.34 -0.52
N ALA A 155 6.13 -6.32 0.81
CA ALA A 155 5.93 -5.09 1.58
C ALA A 155 7.13 -4.14 1.41
N ALA A 156 8.35 -4.67 1.52
CA ALA A 156 9.57 -3.90 1.38
C ALA A 156 9.74 -3.28 -0.01
N GLN A 157 9.44 -4.05 -1.06
CA GLN A 157 9.47 -3.57 -2.44
C GLN A 157 8.48 -2.42 -2.66
N LEU A 158 7.25 -2.53 -2.14
CA LEU A 158 6.28 -1.45 -2.23
C LEU A 158 6.78 -0.18 -1.53
N LEU A 159 7.27 -0.32 -0.29
CA LEU A 159 7.81 0.82 0.48
C LEU A 159 8.99 1.48 -0.24
N GLN A 160 9.92 0.70 -0.80
CA GLN A 160 11.04 1.21 -1.59
C GLN A 160 10.57 2.02 -2.81
N GLN A 161 9.56 1.54 -3.54
CA GLN A 161 8.98 2.28 -4.66
C GLN A 161 8.38 3.61 -4.21
N GLY A 162 7.66 3.63 -3.08
CA GLY A 162 7.12 4.86 -2.50
C GLY A 162 8.21 5.83 -2.07
N ILE A 163 9.27 5.36 -1.40
CA ILE A 163 10.41 6.19 -1.00
C ILE A 163 11.06 6.83 -2.23
N GLN A 164 11.32 6.05 -3.28
CA GLN A 164 11.89 6.55 -4.53
C GLN A 164 10.97 7.57 -5.22
N LEU A 165 9.66 7.35 -5.18
CA LEU A 165 8.69 8.32 -5.71
C LEU A 165 8.78 9.65 -4.93
N LEU A 166 8.73 9.62 -3.60
CA LEU A 166 8.78 10.83 -2.78
C LEU A 166 10.13 11.57 -2.92
N GLN A 167 11.23 10.85 -3.08
CA GLN A 167 12.53 11.44 -3.39
C GLN A 167 12.52 12.19 -4.72
N ARG A 168 11.93 11.62 -5.78
CA ARG A 168 11.80 12.28 -7.09
C ARG A 168 10.90 13.51 -7.04
N MET A 169 9.80 13.45 -6.29
CA MET A 169 8.88 14.58 -6.16
C MET A 169 9.45 15.71 -5.30
N GLY A 170 10.39 15.42 -4.40
CA GLY A 170 10.98 16.42 -3.50
C GLY A 170 10.00 16.97 -2.45
N GLN A 171 8.88 16.28 -2.21
CA GLN A 171 7.82 16.67 -1.26
C GLN A 171 7.63 15.58 -0.20
N GLN A 172 6.82 15.87 0.83
CA GLN A 172 6.39 14.91 1.85
C GLN A 172 7.55 14.26 2.63
N LEU A 173 8.54 15.05 3.07
CA LEU A 173 9.73 14.57 3.79
C LEU A 173 9.39 13.75 5.03
N GLU A 174 8.42 14.20 5.83
CA GLU A 174 7.96 13.46 7.02
C GLU A 174 7.39 12.09 6.64
N LYS A 175 6.57 12.02 5.60
CA LYS A 175 6.00 10.75 5.12
C LYS A 175 7.06 9.83 4.55
N ARG A 176 8.07 10.37 3.85
CA ARG A 176 9.21 9.58 3.40
C ARG A 176 9.96 8.96 4.57
N PHE A 177 10.22 9.73 5.63
CA PHE A 177 10.86 9.21 6.84
C PHE A 177 10.03 8.12 7.52
N GLU A 178 8.70 8.25 7.55
CA GLU A 178 7.80 7.19 8.01
C GLU A 178 7.97 5.90 7.17
N LEU A 179 8.01 6.00 5.83
CA LEU A 179 8.21 4.84 4.95
C LEU A 179 9.60 4.20 5.14
N GLU A 180 10.64 5.02 5.29
CA GLU A 180 12.02 4.56 5.55
C GLU A 180 12.09 3.81 6.89
N THR A 181 11.42 4.33 7.93
CA THR A 181 11.33 3.67 9.24
C THR A 181 10.59 2.34 9.15
N ASP A 182 9.43 2.31 8.47
CA ASP A 182 8.66 1.09 8.27
C ASP A 182 9.51 0.03 7.51
N LEU A 183 10.22 0.45 6.44
CA LEU A 183 11.10 -0.43 5.66
C LEU A 183 12.26 -1.00 6.51
N GLN A 184 12.90 -0.17 7.34
CA GLN A 184 13.95 -0.61 8.25
C GLN A 184 13.44 -1.62 9.28
N GLY A 185 12.22 -1.43 9.78
CA GLY A 185 11.56 -2.35 10.71
C GLY A 185 11.25 -3.73 10.09
N LEU A 186 11.11 -3.82 8.77
CA LEU A 186 10.89 -5.08 8.06
C LEU A 186 12.17 -5.92 7.92
N LEU A 187 13.36 -5.33 8.04
CA LEU A 187 14.61 -5.98 7.65
C LEU A 187 14.81 -7.38 8.27
N PRO A 188 14.69 -7.60 9.59
CA PRO A 188 14.88 -8.93 10.18
C PRO A 188 13.89 -9.97 9.62
N TYR A 189 12.64 -9.58 9.41
CA TYR A 189 11.60 -10.46 8.89
C TYR A 189 11.82 -10.83 7.42
N ARG A 190 12.30 -9.89 6.61
CA ARG A 190 12.70 -10.16 5.22
C ARG A 190 13.84 -11.17 5.14
N VAL A 191 14.84 -11.01 6.00
CA VAL A 191 15.99 -11.93 6.03
C VAL A 191 15.50 -13.35 6.35
N LEU A 192 14.65 -13.51 7.37
CA LEU A 192 14.07 -14.81 7.72
C LEU A 192 13.22 -15.38 6.59
N ASP A 193 12.30 -14.60 6.00
CA ASP A 193 11.47 -15.02 4.87
C ASP A 193 12.33 -15.56 3.73
N LEU A 194 13.28 -14.77 3.25
CA LEU A 194 14.12 -15.13 2.10
C LEU A 194 15.03 -16.33 2.38
N ILE A 195 15.70 -16.38 3.53
CA ILE A 195 16.61 -17.47 3.86
C ILE A 195 15.85 -18.76 4.20
N SER A 196 14.63 -18.69 4.71
CA SER A 196 13.84 -19.90 5.04
C SER A 196 13.24 -20.62 3.82
N ARG A 197 13.32 -20.04 2.63
CA ARG A 197 12.84 -20.65 1.37
C ARG A 197 13.71 -21.83 0.95
N ASP A 198 13.22 -22.56 -0.06
CA ASP A 198 13.95 -23.67 -0.67
C ASP A 198 15.33 -23.23 -1.15
N LEU A 199 16.36 -24.04 -0.87
CA LEU A 199 17.74 -23.79 -1.28
C LEU A 199 17.90 -23.72 -2.81
N ALA A 200 16.97 -24.29 -3.57
CA ALA A 200 16.95 -24.18 -5.02
C ALA A 200 16.64 -22.74 -5.51
N ASP A 201 16.02 -21.89 -4.67
CA ASP A 201 15.78 -20.48 -4.97
C ASP A 201 17.03 -19.64 -4.69
N GLY A 202 18.01 -19.75 -5.58
CA GLY A 202 19.31 -19.07 -5.45
C GLY A 202 19.19 -17.54 -5.39
N GLN A 203 18.20 -16.94 -6.06
CA GLN A 203 18.00 -15.49 -6.06
C GLN A 203 17.49 -15.00 -4.70
N ALA A 204 16.47 -15.66 -4.15
CA ALA A 204 15.99 -15.32 -2.81
C ALA A 204 17.10 -15.55 -1.77
N ARG A 205 17.88 -16.62 -1.94
CA ARG A 205 18.99 -16.94 -1.03
C ARG A 205 20.08 -15.87 -1.03
N GLU A 206 20.55 -15.47 -2.20
CA GLU A 206 21.56 -14.43 -2.36
C GLU A 206 21.08 -13.10 -1.75
N LEU A 207 19.85 -12.69 -2.06
CA LEU A 207 19.26 -11.49 -1.49
C LEU A 207 19.17 -11.58 0.04
N GLY A 208 18.68 -12.70 0.58
CA GLY A 208 18.57 -12.93 2.01
C GLY A 208 19.93 -12.83 2.73
N ILE A 209 20.98 -13.44 2.18
CA ILE A 209 22.34 -13.37 2.74
C ILE A 209 22.88 -11.94 2.71
N ASN A 210 22.69 -11.22 1.61
CA ASN A 210 23.11 -9.82 1.51
C ASN A 210 22.40 -8.93 2.54
N LEU A 211 21.10 -9.12 2.76
CA LEU A 211 20.34 -8.41 3.79
C LEU A 211 20.76 -8.80 5.21
N LEU A 212 21.13 -10.07 5.44
CA LEU A 212 21.70 -10.51 6.73
C LEU A 212 23.01 -9.79 7.02
N ILE A 213 23.90 -9.71 6.02
CA ILE A 213 25.16 -8.99 6.10
C ILE A 213 24.92 -7.51 6.40
N GLU A 214 23.97 -6.86 5.71
CA GLU A 214 23.58 -5.47 5.96
C GLU A 214 23.13 -5.29 7.42
N LEU A 215 22.24 -6.16 7.90
CA LEU A 215 21.69 -6.11 9.25
C LEU A 215 22.81 -6.23 10.30
N ILE A 216 23.73 -7.19 10.15
CA ILE A 216 24.85 -7.39 11.08
C ILE A 216 25.82 -6.20 11.02
N SER A 217 26.09 -5.70 9.82
CA SER A 217 26.99 -4.55 9.64
C SER A 217 26.42 -3.28 10.26
N ARG A 218 25.11 -3.05 10.14
CA ARG A 218 24.40 -1.91 10.78
C ARG A 218 24.50 -1.95 12.30
N ARG A 219 24.54 -3.14 12.90
CA ARG A 219 24.77 -3.30 14.34
C ARG A 219 26.22 -3.06 14.76
N GLY A 220 27.17 -3.09 13.84
CA GLY A 220 28.60 -3.08 14.13
C GLY A 220 29.20 -4.48 14.36
N GLY A 221 28.56 -5.54 13.85
CA GLY A 221 29.01 -6.93 14.00
C GLY A 221 28.03 -7.80 14.78
N LEU A 222 28.41 -9.07 15.02
CA LEU A 222 27.57 -10.05 15.73
C LEU A 222 27.31 -9.68 17.20
N ASP A 223 28.28 -9.05 17.85
CA ASP A 223 28.18 -8.54 19.22
C ASP A 223 27.97 -7.02 19.25
N GLY A 224 27.63 -6.41 18.11
CA GLY A 224 27.48 -4.97 17.99
C GLY A 224 26.18 -4.44 18.58
N GLU A 225 26.21 -3.23 19.14
CA GLU A 225 25.07 -2.54 19.77
C GLU A 225 24.74 -1.19 19.11
N GLN A 226 25.22 -0.94 17.88
CA GLN A 226 25.08 0.35 17.21
C GLN A 226 23.67 0.62 16.66
N ASP A 227 22.81 -0.39 16.62
CA ASP A 227 21.42 -0.27 16.15
C ASP A 227 20.44 -0.25 17.34
N PRO A 228 19.96 0.92 17.79
CA PRO A 228 19.03 1.00 18.91
C PRO A 228 17.66 0.38 18.61
N ASN A 229 17.29 0.24 17.33
CA ASN A 229 16.00 -0.32 16.92
C ASN A 229 16.00 -1.84 16.89
N PHE A 230 17.18 -2.46 17.01
CA PHE A 230 17.33 -3.89 17.16
C PHE A 230 18.29 -4.12 18.34
N PRO A 231 17.83 -4.35 19.57
CA PRO A 231 18.72 -4.55 20.71
C PRO A 231 19.36 -5.95 20.71
N GLN A 232 20.41 -6.15 21.52
CA GLN A 232 21.18 -7.41 21.56
C GLN A 232 20.32 -8.64 21.85
N GLU A 233 19.36 -8.56 22.77
CA GLU A 233 18.45 -9.67 23.09
C GLU A 233 17.60 -10.10 21.88
N ALA A 234 17.02 -9.13 21.16
CA ALA A 234 16.22 -9.40 19.97
C ALA A 234 17.06 -10.00 18.83
N PHE A 235 18.30 -9.52 18.66
CA PHE A 235 19.22 -10.07 17.67
C PHE A 235 19.68 -11.47 18.02
N GLN A 236 19.97 -11.78 19.28
CA GLN A 236 20.32 -13.14 19.69
C GLN A 236 19.18 -14.13 19.38
N ALA A 237 17.93 -13.76 19.69
CA ALA A 237 16.78 -14.60 19.34
C ALA A 237 16.65 -14.80 17.82
N PHE A 238 16.76 -13.71 17.05
CA PHE A 238 16.76 -13.74 15.58
C PHE A 238 17.90 -14.62 15.03
N PHE A 239 19.12 -14.46 15.55
CA PHE A 239 20.30 -15.15 15.03
C PHE A 239 20.26 -16.64 15.37
N GLN A 240 19.77 -17.00 16.56
CA GLN A 240 19.49 -18.40 16.92
C GLN A 240 18.49 -19.03 15.95
N GLN A 241 17.42 -18.32 15.61
CA GLN A 241 16.43 -18.79 14.64
C GLN A 241 17.01 -18.91 13.23
N ILE A 242 17.71 -17.89 12.72
CA ILE A 242 18.15 -17.91 11.33
C ILE A 242 19.23 -18.96 11.05
N ARG A 243 20.04 -19.28 12.08
CA ARG A 243 21.09 -20.29 11.98
C ARG A 243 20.56 -21.66 11.57
N THR A 244 19.31 -22.01 11.89
CA THR A 244 18.74 -23.30 11.46
C THR A 244 18.41 -23.36 9.98
N PHE A 245 18.32 -22.21 9.31
CA PHE A 245 18.04 -22.11 7.87
C PHE A 245 19.31 -21.90 7.03
N LEU A 246 20.42 -21.51 7.66
CA LEU A 246 21.73 -21.33 7.01
C LEU A 246 22.43 -22.67 6.79
N THR A 247 23.08 -22.82 5.64
CA THR A 247 23.99 -23.93 5.38
C THR A 247 25.23 -23.81 6.26
N VAL A 248 25.95 -24.92 6.45
CA VAL A 248 27.20 -24.93 7.20
C VAL A 248 28.23 -23.95 6.59
N GLN A 249 28.31 -23.90 5.26
CA GLN A 249 29.24 -23.01 4.57
C GLN A 249 28.91 -21.54 4.83
N GLU A 250 27.64 -21.14 4.69
CA GLU A 250 27.23 -19.76 4.97
C GLU A 250 27.47 -19.37 6.43
N GLN A 251 27.27 -20.29 7.38
CA GLN A 251 27.59 -20.01 8.80
C GLN A 251 29.09 -19.78 9.01
N ILE A 252 29.94 -20.56 8.35
CA ILE A 252 31.41 -20.38 8.40
C ILE A 252 31.78 -19.03 7.78
N ASP A 253 31.25 -18.72 6.60
CA ASP A 253 31.55 -17.49 5.87
C ASP A 253 31.11 -16.24 6.65
N LEU A 254 29.93 -16.30 7.29
CA LEU A 254 29.45 -15.26 8.19
C LEU A 254 30.41 -15.12 9.39
N PHE A 255 30.75 -16.21 10.08
CA PHE A 255 31.64 -16.13 11.25
C PHE A 255 33.03 -15.56 10.90
N LEU A 256 33.64 -16.01 9.80
CA LEU A 256 34.94 -15.51 9.35
C LEU A 256 34.93 -14.02 8.98
N ARG A 257 33.77 -13.48 8.62
CA ARG A 257 33.63 -12.07 8.24
C ARG A 257 33.60 -11.11 9.43
N TRP A 258 33.20 -11.59 10.61
CA TRP A 258 33.08 -10.78 11.82
C TRP A 258 33.81 -11.36 13.03
N SER A 259 34.74 -12.30 12.81
CA SER A 259 35.78 -12.71 13.77
C SER A 259 36.94 -11.71 13.76
#